data_AF-A0A1N6RZM3-F1
#
_entry.id   AF-A0A1N6RZM3-F1
#
_cell.length_a   1.000
_cell.length_b   1.000
_cell.length_c   1.000
_cell.angle_alpha   90.00
_cell.angle_beta   90.00
_cell.angle_gamma   90.00
#
_symmetry.space_group_name_H-M   'P 1'
#
loop_
_entity.id
_entity.type
_entity.pdbx_description
1 polymer ?
#
loop_
_entity_poly.entity_id
_entity_poly.type
_entity_poly.pdbx_seq_one_letter_code
_entity_poly.pdbx_strand_id
1 'polypeptide(L)' 'MQTQYVILDPLGPLAADPTALEGQLMEFGMDREAFSISRRKDGRTRLEFWEPDGSEAERLLSRLGGLPA' A
#
# COMPACT_ATOMS: atom_id res chain seq x y z
N MET A 1 -18.20 4.37 9.60
CA MET A 1 -17.24 5.25 8.89
C MET A 1 -16.02 4.41 8.63
N GLN A 2 -15.81 3.94 7.40
CA GLN A 2 -14.62 3.15 7.05
C GLN A 2 -13.43 4.11 6.98
N THR A 3 -12.44 3.89 7.84
CA THR A 3 -11.22 4.70 7.89
C THR A 3 -10.41 4.41 6.65
N GLN A 4 -10.40 5.33 5.70
CA GLN A 4 -9.56 5.25 4.50
C GLN A 4 -8.16 5.73 4.84
N TYR A 5 -7.18 4.83 4.89
CA TYR A 5 -5.78 5.19 5.08
C TYR A 5 -5.09 5.29 3.73
N VAL A 6 -4.50 6.45 3.44
CA VAL A 6 -3.91 6.74 2.12
C VAL A 6 -2.42 6.94 2.26
N ILE A 7 -1.64 6.15 1.53
CA ILE A 7 -0.19 6.30 1.44
C ILE A 7 0.19 6.83 0.06
N LEU A 8 1.02 7.87 0.10
CA LEU A 8 1.56 8.58 -1.04
C LEU A 8 3.08 8.65 -0.88
N ASP A 9 3.78 7.57 -1.23
CA ASP A 9 5.24 7.42 -1.09
C ASP A 9 5.79 7.46 0.36
N PRO A 10 6.96 6.82 0.63
CA PRO A 10 7.80 6.07 -0.30
C PRO A 10 7.34 4.61 -0.37
N LEU A 11 6.88 4.13 -1.52
CA LEU A 11 6.75 2.67 -1.74
C LEU A 11 8.04 2.08 -2.33
N GLY A 12 9.09 2.90 -2.45
CA GLY A 12 10.40 2.49 -2.96
C GLY A 12 10.32 1.91 -4.39
N PRO A 13 11.13 0.90 -4.72
CA PRO A 13 11.10 0.23 -6.03
C PRO A 13 9.74 -0.38 -6.38
N LEU A 14 8.92 -0.73 -5.38
CA LEU A 14 7.59 -1.32 -5.59
C LEU A 14 6.59 -0.30 -6.15
N ALA A 15 6.84 1.00 -6.00
CA ALA A 15 6.05 2.03 -6.66
C ALA A 15 6.09 1.90 -8.20
N ALA A 16 7.15 1.30 -8.76
CA ALA A 16 7.30 1.14 -10.20
C ALA A 16 6.42 0.03 -10.79
N ASP A 17 6.06 -0.98 -9.99
CA ASP A 17 5.29 -2.15 -10.41
C ASP A 17 4.08 -2.38 -9.47
N PRO A 18 2.91 -1.80 -9.81
CA PRO A 18 1.68 -1.97 -9.05
C PRO A 18 1.23 -3.43 -8.91
N THR A 19 1.51 -4.29 -9.90
CA THR A 19 1.11 -5.70 -9.87
C THR A 19 1.97 -6.50 -8.90
N ALA A 20 3.27 -6.23 -8.85
CA ALA A 20 4.15 -6.82 -7.85
C ALA A 20 3.75 -6.39 -6.42
N LEU A 21 3.41 -5.11 -6.23
CA LEU A 21 2.91 -4.59 -4.95
C LEU A 21 1.60 -5.28 -4.52
N GLU A 22 0.66 -5.45 -5.44
CA GLU A 22 -0.59 -6.18 -5.19
C GLU A 22 -0.32 -7.62 -4.74
N GLY A 23 0.57 -8.33 -5.44
CA GLY A 23 0.95 -9.69 -5.10
C GLY A 23 1.54 -9.81 -3.69
N GLN A 24 2.44 -8.89 -3.30
CA GLN A 24 3.02 -8.89 -1.96
C GLN A 24 1.99 -8.59 -0.86
N LEU A 25 1.05 -7.67 -1.09
CA LEU A 25 -0.03 -7.40 -0.15
C LEU A 25 -0.91 -8.65 0.05
N MET A 26 -1.24 -9.35 -1.04
CA MET A 26 -1.98 -10.61 -0.97
C MET A 26 -1.19 -11.71 -0.24
N GLU A 27 0.12 -11.81 -0.45
CA GLU A 27 1.00 -12.74 0.29
C GLU A 27 1.03 -12.45 1.80
N PHE A 28 0.85 -11.19 2.20
CA PHE A 28 0.70 -10.80 3.60
C PHE A 28 -0.70 -11.04 4.17
N GLY A 29 -1.61 -11.61 3.39
CA GLY A 29 -2.97 -11.96 3.81
C GLY A 29 -3.98 -10.83 3.65
N MET A 30 -3.68 -9.82 2.82
CA MET A 30 -4.64 -8.77 2.48
C MET A 30 -5.62 -9.26 1.43
N ASP A 31 -6.90 -9.05 1.68
CA ASP A 31 -7.93 -9.21 0.66
C ASP A 31 -7.85 -8.08 -0.37
N ARG A 32 -8.07 -8.40 -1.65
CA ARG A 32 -8.10 -7.42 -2.75
C ARG A 32 -9.11 -6.29 -2.53
N GLU A 33 -10.18 -6.57 -1.80
CA GLU A 33 -11.23 -5.60 -1.50
C GLU A 33 -10.81 -4.62 -0.39
N ALA A 34 -9.73 -4.93 0.33
CA ALA A 34 -9.25 -4.17 1.46
C ALA A 34 -8.29 -3.03 1.05
N PHE A 35 -7.81 -2.99 -0.20
CA PHE A 35 -6.94 -1.93 -0.69
C PHE A 35 -7.09 -1.62 -2.18
N SER A 36 -6.65 -0.44 -2.61
CA SER A 36 -6.51 -0.09 -4.03
C SER A 36 -5.19 0.60 -4.33
N ILE A 37 -4.70 0.35 -5.54
CA ILE A 37 -3.46 0.93 -6.06
C ILE A 37 -3.81 1.77 -7.27
N SER A 38 -3.43 3.04 -7.27
CA SER A 38 -3.62 3.95 -8.40
C SER A 38 -2.37 4.77 -8.69
N ARG A 39 -2.16 5.12 -9.96
CA ARG A 39 -1.05 6.01 -10.36
C ARG A 39 -1.58 7.44 -10.50
N ARG A 40 -0.95 8.37 -9.80
CA ARG A 40 -1.28 9.79 -9.89
C ARG A 40 -0.65 10.41 -11.14
N LYS A 41 -1.20 11.56 -11.54
CA LYS A 41 -0.71 12.35 -12.69
C LYS A 41 0.73 12.85 -12.52
N ASP A 42 1.22 12.90 -11.29
CA ASP A 42 2.60 13.26 -10.93
C ASP A 42 3.57 12.05 -11.02
N GLY A 43 3.09 10.88 -11.46
CA GLY A 43 3.88 9.66 -11.61
C GLY A 43 3.95 8.79 -10.35
N ARG A 44 3.46 9.29 -9.21
CA ARG A 44 3.52 8.58 -7.92
C ARG A 44 2.46 7.50 -7.81
N THR A 45 2.79 6.45 -7.07
CA THR A 45 1.85 5.37 -6.74
C THR A 45 1.13 5.71 -5.44
N ARG A 46 -0.19 5.64 -5.47
CA ARG A 46 -1.10 5.84 -4.36
C ARG A 46 -1.67 4.50 -3.95
N LEU A 47 -1.46 4.14 -2.70
CA LEU A 47 -2.03 2.94 -2.08
C LEU A 47 -3.06 3.40 -1.05
N GLU A 48 -4.29 2.93 -1.17
CA GLU A 48 -5.39 3.27 -0.27
C GLU A 48 -5.87 1.99 0.41
N PHE A 49 -5.94 2.00 1.73
CA PHE A 49 -6.45 0.90 2.54
C PHE A 49 -7.81 1.27 3.11
N TRP A 50 -8.76 0.34 3.03
CA TRP A 50 -10.03 0.37 3.74
C TRP A 50 -10.01 -0.51 4.98
N GLU A 51 -9.25 -1.60 4.91
CA GLU A 51 -8.88 -2.49 6.00
C GLU A 51 -7.45 -3.00 5.71
N PRO A 52 -6.61 -3.31 6.71
CA PRO A 52 -6.80 -3.19 8.15
C PRO A 52 -6.70 -1.73 8.64
N ASP A 53 -6.68 -1.51 9.96
CA ASP A 53 -6.48 -0.18 10.53
C ASP A 53 -5.09 0.42 10.18
N GLY A 54 -4.93 1.73 10.44
CA GLY A 54 -3.71 2.45 10.07
C GLY A 54 -2.43 1.89 10.68
N SER A 55 -2.47 1.30 11.89
CA SER A 55 -1.28 0.73 12.54
C SER A 55 -0.82 -0.54 11.84
N GLU A 56 -1.77 -1.36 11.40
CA GLU A 56 -1.45 -2.57 10.66
C GLU A 56 -1.01 -2.27 9.22
N ALA A 57 -1.63 -1.27 8.57
CA ALA A 57 -1.16 -0.76 7.28
C ALA A 57 0.31 -0.28 7.36
N GLU A 58 0.68 0.48 8.39
CA GLU A 58 2.06 0.91 8.62
C GLU A 58 3.03 -0.26 8.88
N ARG A 59 2.60 -1.30 9.61
CA ARG A 59 3.39 -2.53 9.80
C ARG A 59 3.64 -3.26 8.49
N LEU A 60 2.62 -3.38 7.64
CA LEU A 60 2.74 -4.00 6.32
C LEU A 60 3.69 -3.21 5.42
N LEU A 61 3.58 -1.89 5.40
CA LEU A 61 4.49 -1.02 4.64
C LEU A 61 5.95 -1.12 5.10
N SER A 62 6.18 -1.21 6.41
CA SER A 62 7.52 -1.37 6.97
C SER A 62 8.14 -2.69 6.51
N ARG A 63 7.33 -3.76 6.36
CA ARG A 63 7.77 -5.04 5.77
C ARG A 63 8.06 -4.95 4.27
N LEU A 64 7.31 -4.12 3.54
CA LEU A 64 7.53 -3.85 2.12
C LEU A 64 8.80 -3.03 1.84
N GLY A 65 9.45 -2.48 2.88
CA GLY A 65 10.65 -1.65 2.74
C GLY A 65 10.34 -0.22 2.29
N GLY A 66 9.09 0.23 2.44
CA GLY A 66 8.66 1.58 2.04
C GLY A 66 9.07 2.69 3.00
N LEU A 67 9.19 2.38 4.30
CA LEU A 67 9.59 3.37 5.30
C LEU A 67 11.07 3.16 5.69
N PRO A 68 11.92 4.19 5.60
CA PRO A 68 13.19 4.16 6.32
C PRO A 68 12.87 4.08 7.83
N ALA A 69 13.56 3.17 8.51
CA ALA A 69 13.52 3.04 9.97
C ALA A 69 13.91 4.35 10.67
#